data_AF-A0A3S0DPT7-F1
#
_entry.id   AF-A0A3S0DPT7-F1
#
_cell.length_a   1.000
_cell.length_b   1.000
_cell.length_c   1.000
_cell.angle_alpha   90.00
_cell.angle_beta   90.00
_cell.angle_gamma   90.00
#
_symmetry.space_group_name_H-M   'P 1'
#
loop_
_entity.id
_entity.type
_entity.pdbx_description
1 polymer ?
#
loop_
_entity_poly.entity_id
_entity_poly.type
_entity_poly.pdbx_seq_one_letter_code
_entity_poly.pdbx_strand_id
1 'polypeptide(L)'
;MNDERIKRRFEDFKKYGFKNDLSKKIKIFFMASHDNKEEDLEDLKKGWYENFDIETVVTPHKHVACRIMHYYSNYLNPESARWYIQMDEDSMTNIKLLIKKLDEEYDHKDLYQMTGVLLKQPSITEKRILEKIGFKGWYDGEPPDHAYEIYITSQAVMKRIKDCKACGQYFKMRELFPEEHGDHGLCHAARMVKVYTFTSNFLSPNAKFLEYYVDYNYLHIHEISRDRTNEIFKWLDLTEDQKNQKPDILDFKKSYYLSWRFDKTWINFKENKEITNVDNRILGIWGTTPSNDLTVFLSNECSKNNPIFILDEKTEQGIKTKDGRLEIKIFGN
;
A
#
# COMPACT_ATOMS: atom_id res chain seq x y z
N MET A 1 7.70 -21.89 -3.77
CA MET A 1 6.80 -21.07 -2.96
C MET A 1 5.54 -21.91 -2.87
N ASN A 2 5.43 -22.74 -1.84
CA ASN A 2 4.36 -23.75 -1.80
C ASN A 2 3.03 -23.19 -1.25
N ASP A 3 3.02 -21.94 -0.77
CA ASP A 3 1.81 -21.27 -0.29
C ASP A 3 1.13 -20.52 -1.46
N GLU A 4 0.03 -21.08 -1.96
CA GLU A 4 -0.78 -20.50 -3.03
C GLU A 4 -1.33 -19.10 -2.69
N ARG A 5 -1.51 -18.79 -1.40
CA ARG A 5 -1.90 -17.44 -0.97
C ARG A 5 -0.82 -16.42 -1.28
N ILE A 6 0.46 -16.75 -1.06
CA ILE A 6 1.58 -15.84 -1.33
C ILE A 6 1.74 -15.62 -2.84
N LYS A 7 1.62 -16.70 -3.64
CA LYS A 7 1.56 -16.59 -5.10
C LYS A 7 0.45 -15.64 -5.55
N ARG A 8 -0.76 -15.81 -5.01
CA ARG A 8 -1.90 -14.97 -5.38
C ARG A 8 -1.69 -13.49 -5.01
N ARG A 9 -1.20 -13.21 -3.80
CA ARG A 9 -0.83 -11.85 -3.37
C ARG A 9 0.17 -11.21 -4.33
N PHE A 10 1.14 -11.97 -4.79
CA PHE A 10 2.13 -11.47 -5.72
C PHE A 10 1.56 -11.13 -7.10
N GLU A 11 0.69 -11.99 -7.64
CA GLU A 11 -0.02 -11.70 -8.90
C GLU A 11 -0.95 -10.49 -8.77
N ASP A 12 -1.61 -10.35 -7.63
CA ASP A 12 -2.41 -9.19 -7.29
C ASP A 12 -1.55 -7.92 -7.19
N PHE A 13 -0.37 -8.00 -6.59
CA PHE A 13 0.58 -6.89 -6.50
C PHE A 13 1.12 -6.48 -7.88
N LYS A 14 1.45 -7.44 -8.75
CA LYS A 14 1.83 -7.17 -10.16
C LYS A 14 0.76 -6.36 -10.89
N LYS A 15 -0.51 -6.76 -10.72
CA LYS A 15 -1.64 -6.17 -11.46
C LYS A 15 -2.08 -4.83 -10.87
N TYR A 16 -2.11 -4.70 -9.55
CA TYR A 16 -2.77 -3.58 -8.86
C TYR A 16 -1.87 -2.81 -7.89
N GLY A 17 -0.74 -3.37 -7.49
CA GLY A 17 0.16 -2.77 -6.49
C GLY A 17 0.72 -1.41 -6.92
N PHE A 18 0.82 -1.16 -8.23
CA PHE A 18 1.30 0.11 -8.75
C PHE A 18 0.34 0.75 -9.77
N LYS A 19 -0.19 1.94 -9.43
CA LYS A 19 -0.79 2.85 -10.42
C LYS A 19 0.34 3.69 -11.03
N ASN A 20 0.95 3.14 -12.08
CA ASN A 20 2.17 3.70 -12.67
C ASN A 20 1.92 4.44 -14.00
N ASP A 21 2.84 5.33 -14.34
CA ASP A 21 3.01 5.87 -15.68
C ASP A 21 4.02 4.99 -16.44
N LEU A 22 3.63 4.46 -17.60
CA LEU A 22 4.51 3.62 -18.42
C LEU A 22 5.79 4.35 -18.86
N SER A 23 5.83 5.69 -18.77
CA SER A 23 7.03 6.49 -19.06
C SER A 23 8.12 6.45 -17.97
N LYS A 24 7.82 5.94 -16.76
CA LYS A 24 8.77 5.92 -15.64
C LYS A 24 9.41 4.54 -15.51
N LYS A 25 10.74 4.49 -15.47
CA LYS A 25 11.49 3.25 -15.16
C LYS A 25 11.42 2.98 -13.67
N ILE A 26 10.96 1.79 -13.29
CA ILE A 26 10.92 1.32 -11.90
C ILE A 26 11.82 0.12 -11.79
N LYS A 27 12.68 0.09 -10.77
CA LYS A 27 13.45 -1.10 -10.42
C LYS A 27 12.90 -1.70 -9.14
N ILE A 28 12.53 -2.98 -9.17
CA ILE A 28 12.03 -3.71 -8.01
C ILE A 28 13.04 -4.79 -7.64
N PHE A 29 13.37 -4.85 -6.35
CA PHE A 29 14.20 -5.90 -5.79
C PHE A 29 13.35 -6.84 -4.93
N PHE A 30 13.21 -8.09 -5.32
CA PHE A 30 12.55 -9.12 -4.53
C PHE A 30 13.55 -9.87 -3.66
N MET A 31 13.30 -9.84 -2.35
CA MET A 31 14.16 -10.50 -1.37
C MET A 31 13.73 -11.95 -1.16
N ALA A 32 14.46 -12.89 -1.76
CA ALA A 32 14.21 -14.32 -1.66
C ALA A 32 15.10 -14.98 -0.59
N SER A 33 14.59 -16.07 -0.01
CA SER A 33 15.37 -16.96 0.86
C SER A 33 16.08 -18.02 0.00
N HIS A 34 17.22 -18.52 0.50
CA HIS A 34 18.02 -19.57 -0.14
C HIS A 34 17.27 -20.88 -0.41
N ASP A 35 16.14 -21.12 0.26
CA ASP A 35 15.31 -22.31 0.10
C ASP A 35 14.11 -22.09 -0.85
N ASN A 36 14.01 -20.92 -1.49
CA ASN A 36 13.09 -20.73 -2.61
C ASN A 36 13.64 -21.47 -3.86
N LYS A 37 12.75 -22.16 -4.59
CA LYS A 37 13.16 -22.88 -5.81
C LYS A 37 13.38 -21.86 -6.93
N GLU A 38 14.37 -22.12 -7.77
CA GLU A 38 14.71 -21.27 -8.92
C GLU A 38 13.51 -21.03 -9.84
N GLU A 39 12.71 -22.07 -10.11
CA GLU A 39 11.48 -21.98 -10.90
C GLU A 39 10.49 -20.94 -10.35
N ASP A 40 10.30 -20.91 -9.03
CA ASP A 40 9.42 -19.92 -8.40
C ASP A 40 9.97 -18.50 -8.59
N LEU A 41 11.29 -18.33 -8.49
CA LEU A 41 11.94 -17.03 -8.61
C LEU A 41 11.86 -16.50 -10.04
N GLU A 42 11.94 -17.37 -11.04
CA GLU A 42 11.76 -17.02 -12.45
C GLU A 42 10.30 -16.66 -12.76
N ASP A 43 9.33 -17.31 -12.12
CA ASP A 43 7.92 -16.94 -12.24
C ASP A 43 7.62 -15.55 -11.65
N LEU A 44 8.34 -15.14 -10.59
CA LEU A 44 8.19 -13.79 -10.03
C LEU A 44 8.59 -12.69 -11.02
N LYS A 45 9.49 -12.98 -11.97
CA LYS A 45 9.96 -11.99 -12.97
C LYS A 45 9.01 -11.83 -14.16
N LYS A 46 8.02 -12.71 -14.31
CA LYS A 46 7.08 -12.69 -15.45
C LYS A 46 5.87 -11.80 -15.16
N GLY A 47 5.24 -11.28 -16.22
CA GLY A 47 3.95 -10.59 -16.14
C GLY A 47 4.01 -9.13 -15.67
N TRP A 48 5.21 -8.54 -15.55
CA TRP A 48 5.39 -7.12 -15.29
C TRP A 48 5.28 -6.29 -16.56
N TYR A 49 4.89 -5.03 -16.44
CA TYR A 49 4.97 -4.07 -17.54
C TYR A 49 6.43 -3.82 -17.96
N GLU A 50 6.67 -3.53 -19.24
CA GLU A 50 8.02 -3.41 -19.82
C GLU A 50 8.92 -2.35 -19.15
N ASN A 51 8.33 -1.37 -18.48
CA ASN A 51 9.05 -0.31 -17.77
C ASN A 51 9.52 -0.71 -16.36
N PHE A 52 9.22 -1.93 -15.92
CA PHE A 52 9.71 -2.50 -14.66
C PHE A 52 10.94 -3.38 -14.91
N ASP A 53 12.03 -3.06 -14.22
CA ASP A 53 13.23 -3.88 -14.10
C ASP A 53 13.16 -4.69 -12.81
N ILE A 54 13.10 -6.01 -12.91
CA ILE A 54 12.87 -6.90 -11.78
C ILE A 54 14.14 -7.69 -11.47
N GLU A 55 14.66 -7.51 -10.26
CA GLU A 55 15.79 -8.27 -9.77
C GLU A 55 15.40 -9.08 -8.52
N THR A 56 15.82 -10.34 -8.50
CA THR A 56 15.65 -11.21 -7.33
C THR A 56 16.98 -11.33 -6.62
N VAL A 57 17.01 -11.00 -5.33
CA VAL A 57 18.19 -11.16 -4.47
C VAL A 57 17.95 -12.37 -3.58
N VAL A 58 18.69 -13.45 -3.83
CA VAL A 58 18.66 -14.66 -3.00
C VAL A 58 19.59 -14.45 -1.81
N THR A 59 19.03 -14.55 -0.61
CA THR A 59 19.74 -14.32 0.66
C THR A 59 19.89 -15.62 1.43
N PRO A 60 20.88 -15.75 2.34
CA PRO A 60 21.00 -16.94 3.19
C PRO A 60 19.93 -17.02 4.29
N HIS A 61 18.98 -16.08 4.34
CA HIS A 61 18.07 -15.89 5.46
C HIS A 61 16.63 -16.25 5.12
N LYS A 62 15.93 -16.93 6.03
CA LYS A 62 14.49 -17.19 5.90
C LYS A 62 13.61 -16.02 6.36
N HIS A 63 14.01 -15.38 7.46
CA HIS A 63 13.21 -14.32 8.09
C HIS A 63 13.26 -13.02 7.28
N VAL A 64 12.10 -12.41 6.99
CA VAL A 64 11.97 -11.24 6.11
C VAL A 64 12.86 -10.06 6.54
N ALA A 65 12.88 -9.74 7.83
CA ALA A 65 13.72 -8.67 8.37
C ALA A 65 15.21 -8.89 8.05
N CYS A 66 15.72 -10.12 8.24
CA CYS A 66 17.11 -10.45 7.93
C CYS A 66 17.40 -10.34 6.43
N ARG A 67 16.46 -10.71 5.55
CA ARG A 67 16.63 -10.59 4.09
C ARG A 67 16.79 -9.12 3.67
N ILE A 68 15.98 -8.22 4.23
CA ILE A 68 16.07 -6.79 3.96
C ILE A 68 17.40 -6.22 4.47
N MET A 69 17.85 -6.59 5.68
CA MET A 69 19.15 -6.12 6.19
C MET A 69 20.31 -6.65 5.37
N HIS A 70 20.21 -7.88 4.86
CA HIS A 70 21.18 -8.45 3.94
C HIS A 70 21.28 -7.69 2.63
N TYR A 71 20.16 -7.17 2.11
CA TYR A 71 20.17 -6.26 0.98
C TYR A 71 20.93 -4.98 1.29
N TYR A 72 20.59 -4.30 2.38
CA TYR A 72 21.26 -3.05 2.75
C TYR A 72 22.76 -3.23 3.01
N SER A 73 23.17 -4.36 3.58
CA SER A 73 24.57 -4.62 3.90
C SER A 73 25.42 -5.01 2.70
N ASN A 74 24.86 -5.70 1.69
CA ASN A 74 25.65 -6.26 0.58
C ASN A 74 25.36 -5.63 -0.79
N TYR A 75 24.11 -5.27 -1.07
CA TYR A 75 23.64 -4.93 -2.42
C TYR A 75 23.27 -3.45 -2.59
N LEU A 76 23.19 -2.68 -1.50
CA LEU A 76 22.87 -1.27 -1.57
C LEU A 76 23.83 -0.50 -2.50
N ASN A 77 23.26 0.02 -3.59
CA ASN A 77 23.89 0.94 -4.53
C ASN A 77 23.10 2.27 -4.54
N PRO A 78 23.61 3.34 -3.89
CA PRO A 78 22.96 4.64 -3.84
C PRO A 78 22.91 5.41 -5.17
N GLU A 79 23.58 4.96 -6.23
CA GLU A 79 23.61 5.66 -7.52
C GLU A 79 22.60 5.09 -8.53
N SER A 80 21.78 4.12 -8.13
CA SER A 80 20.83 3.43 -9.02
C SER A 80 19.46 4.11 -9.15
N ALA A 81 19.08 4.99 -8.22
CA ALA A 81 17.78 5.65 -8.23
C ALA A 81 17.82 7.02 -7.52
N ARG A 82 16.87 7.90 -7.86
CA ARG A 82 16.65 9.17 -7.14
C ARG A 82 15.97 8.96 -5.78
N TRP A 83 15.02 8.02 -5.74
CA TRP A 83 14.19 7.72 -4.58
C TRP A 83 14.16 6.22 -4.36
N TYR A 84 14.32 5.80 -3.11
CA TYR A 84 14.30 4.42 -2.67
C TYR A 84 13.07 4.19 -1.82
N ILE A 85 12.31 3.14 -2.13
CA ILE A 85 11.08 2.82 -1.42
C ILE A 85 11.18 1.41 -0.83
N GLN A 86 10.87 1.28 0.46
CA GLN A 86 10.59 0.00 1.11
C GLN A 86 9.08 -0.05 1.38
N MET A 87 8.42 -1.11 0.91
CA MET A 87 6.99 -1.36 1.11
C MET A 87 6.72 -2.87 1.07
N ASP A 88 5.58 -3.28 1.61
CA ASP A 88 5.12 -4.67 1.61
C ASP A 88 4.34 -5.03 0.33
N GLU A 89 4.26 -6.33 0.02
CA GLU A 89 3.60 -6.83 -1.20
C GLU A 89 2.07 -6.77 -1.16
N ASP A 90 1.46 -6.46 -0.02
CA ASP A 90 0.02 -6.21 0.14
C ASP A 90 -0.30 -4.71 0.17
N SER A 91 0.53 -3.90 -0.48
CA SER A 91 0.33 -2.47 -0.66
C SER A 91 -0.21 -2.10 -2.05
N MET A 92 -0.88 -0.95 -2.13
CA MET A 92 -1.13 -0.26 -3.41
C MET A 92 -0.54 1.15 -3.36
N THR A 93 0.20 1.53 -4.41
CA THR A 93 0.89 2.83 -4.48
C THR A 93 0.69 3.49 -5.85
N ASN A 94 0.30 4.76 -5.85
CA ASN A 94 0.21 5.60 -7.05
C ASN A 94 1.58 6.24 -7.36
N ILE A 95 2.47 5.44 -7.94
CA ILE A 95 3.85 5.85 -8.23
C ILE A 95 3.91 7.07 -9.16
N LYS A 96 2.99 7.18 -10.13
CA LYS A 96 2.94 8.34 -11.04
C LYS A 96 2.84 9.66 -10.28
N LEU A 97 1.85 9.76 -9.40
CA LEU A 97 1.63 10.98 -8.63
C LEU A 97 2.64 11.14 -7.50
N LEU A 98 3.12 10.03 -6.93
CA LEU A 98 4.16 10.08 -5.92
C LEU A 98 5.43 10.72 -6.47
N ILE A 99 5.92 10.26 -7.63
CA ILE A 99 7.09 10.85 -8.27
C ILE A 99 6.85 12.30 -8.65
N LYS A 100 5.65 12.64 -9.17
CA LYS A 100 5.31 14.04 -9.46
C LYS A 100 5.44 14.91 -8.21
N LYS A 101 4.86 14.48 -7.09
CA LYS A 101 4.89 15.23 -5.83
C LYS A 101 6.30 15.33 -5.26
N LEU A 102 7.06 14.23 -5.31
CA LEU A 102 8.47 14.23 -4.91
C LEU A 102 9.30 15.20 -5.76
N ASP A 103 9.08 15.25 -7.07
CA ASP A 103 9.78 16.15 -7.99
C ASP A 103 9.36 17.63 -7.84
N GLU A 104 8.13 17.89 -7.37
CA GLU A 104 7.60 19.25 -7.15
C GLU A 104 8.03 19.83 -5.79
N GLU A 105 8.11 19.00 -4.74
CA GLU A 105 8.28 19.46 -3.36
C GLU A 105 9.69 19.19 -2.78
N TYR A 106 10.46 18.26 -3.36
CA TYR A 106 11.72 17.80 -2.77
C TYR A 106 12.84 17.64 -3.81
N ASP A 107 14.09 17.78 -3.36
CA ASP A 107 15.26 17.39 -4.14
C ASP A 107 15.89 16.10 -3.58
N HIS A 108 15.95 15.05 -4.39
CA HIS A 108 16.66 13.79 -4.06
C HIS A 108 18.14 13.95 -3.66
N LYS A 109 18.77 15.09 -3.99
CA LYS A 109 20.13 15.43 -3.58
C LYS A 109 20.23 15.98 -2.16
N ASP A 110 19.11 16.34 -1.55
CA ASP A 110 19.00 16.75 -0.16
C ASP A 110 18.61 15.58 0.75
N LEU A 111 18.58 15.84 2.06
CA LEU A 111 18.45 14.80 3.08
C LEU A 111 17.01 14.56 3.50
N TYR A 112 16.30 13.74 2.72
CA TYR A 112 14.91 13.36 3.04
C TYR A 112 14.78 11.86 3.31
N GLN A 113 14.11 11.56 4.43
CA GLN A 113 13.48 10.26 4.69
C GLN A 113 12.08 10.50 5.23
N MET A 114 11.08 9.89 4.61
CA MET A 114 9.67 10.17 4.88
C MET A 114 8.83 8.90 4.96
N THR A 115 7.74 8.98 5.70
CA THR A 115 6.71 7.93 5.82
C THR A 115 5.33 8.56 6.02
N GLY A 116 4.26 7.78 5.97
CA GLY A 116 2.93 8.22 6.42
C GLY A 116 2.80 8.26 7.95
N VAL A 117 3.33 7.27 8.66
CA VAL A 117 3.13 7.10 10.11
C VAL A 117 4.43 6.64 10.77
N LEU A 118 4.79 7.31 11.87
CA LEU A 118 5.86 6.89 12.77
C LEU A 118 5.28 6.17 13.98
N LEU A 119 5.90 5.06 14.36
CA LEU A 119 5.54 4.26 15.52
C LEU A 119 6.71 4.18 16.49
N LYS A 120 6.38 4.19 17.78
CA LYS A 120 7.31 3.93 18.88
C LYS A 120 7.03 2.55 19.44
N GLN A 121 7.66 1.53 18.87
CA GLN A 121 7.60 0.17 19.40
C GLN A 121 8.98 -0.20 19.93
N PRO A 122 9.14 -0.34 21.26
CA PRO A 122 10.41 -0.75 21.82
C PRO A 122 10.70 -2.20 21.43
N SER A 123 11.91 -2.42 20.92
CA SER A 123 12.43 -3.74 20.61
C SER A 123 13.64 -4.04 21.51
N ILE A 124 13.65 -5.23 22.09
CA ILE A 124 14.76 -5.68 22.94
C ILE A 124 15.97 -6.03 22.06
N THR A 125 15.73 -6.64 20.90
CA THR A 125 16.80 -7.01 19.96
C THR A 125 17.49 -5.77 19.42
N GLU A 126 16.72 -4.77 18.96
CA GLU A 126 17.24 -3.50 18.47
C GLU A 126 18.01 -2.76 19.55
N LYS A 127 17.47 -2.66 20.76
CA LYS A 127 18.18 -2.06 21.89
C LYS A 127 19.54 -2.71 22.11
N ARG A 128 19.62 -4.05 22.14
CA ARG A 128 20.87 -4.79 22.36
C ARG A 128 21.86 -4.61 21.21
N ILE A 129 21.39 -4.56 19.96
CA ILE A 129 22.25 -4.31 18.80
C ILE A 129 22.81 -2.89 18.90
N LEU A 130 21.95 -1.88 19.08
CA LEU A 130 22.36 -0.47 19.19
C LEU A 130 23.32 -0.23 20.36
N GLU A 131 23.10 -0.87 21.51
CA GLU A 131 24.03 -0.84 22.65
C GLU A 131 25.43 -1.31 22.25
N LYS A 132 25.53 -2.43 21.53
CA LYS A 132 26.82 -3.00 21.09
C LYS A 132 27.58 -2.12 20.10
N ILE A 133 26.87 -1.32 19.29
CA ILE A 133 27.49 -0.42 18.30
C ILE A 133 27.60 1.04 18.79
N GLY A 134 27.38 1.29 20.09
CA GLY A 134 27.66 2.59 20.72
C GLY A 134 26.49 3.56 20.78
N PHE A 135 25.26 3.11 20.50
CA PHE A 135 24.03 3.92 20.50
C PHE A 135 23.09 3.58 21.67
N LYS A 136 23.63 3.06 22.79
CA LYS A 136 22.86 2.74 24.01
C LYS A 136 21.89 3.86 24.43
N GLY A 137 22.35 5.11 24.37
CA GLY A 137 21.58 6.29 24.80
C GLY A 137 20.27 6.52 24.04
N TRP A 138 20.03 5.87 22.90
CA TRP A 138 18.77 6.00 22.17
C TRP A 138 17.58 5.33 22.86
N TYR A 139 17.84 4.39 23.78
CA TYR A 139 16.81 3.68 24.55
C TYR A 139 16.80 4.07 26.04
N ASP A 140 17.60 5.06 26.45
CA ASP A 140 17.62 5.58 27.82
C ASP A 140 16.47 6.58 28.08
N GLY A 141 15.76 7.00 27.03
CA GLY A 141 14.55 7.83 27.08
C GLY A 141 13.44 7.23 26.20
N GLU A 142 12.91 8.04 25.28
CA GLU A 142 11.95 7.53 24.30
C GLU A 142 12.66 6.68 23.23
N PRO A 143 12.15 5.48 22.92
CA PRO A 143 12.74 4.62 21.91
C PRO A 143 12.71 5.30 20.54
N PRO A 144 13.67 4.98 19.64
CA PRO A 144 13.67 5.48 18.29
C PRO A 144 12.39 5.11 17.54
N ASP A 145 11.91 6.05 16.72
CA ASP A 145 10.78 5.81 15.82
C ASP A 145 11.16 4.86 14.68
N HIS A 146 10.20 4.09 14.21
CA HIS A 146 10.23 3.41 12.91
C HIS A 146 8.99 3.85 12.11
N ALA A 147 9.10 3.86 10.79
CA ALA A 147 7.93 3.95 9.93
C ALA A 147 7.11 2.68 9.90
N TYR A 148 5.82 2.91 9.80
CA TYR A 148 4.81 1.90 9.56
C TYR A 148 4.60 1.73 8.04
N GLU A 149 4.83 0.52 7.54
CA GLU A 149 4.50 0.00 6.19
C GLU A 149 5.20 0.61 4.97
N ILE A 150 5.61 1.88 5.00
CA ILE A 150 6.32 2.51 3.89
C ILE A 150 7.42 3.47 4.33
N TYR A 151 8.56 3.41 3.65
CA TYR A 151 9.62 4.42 3.70
C TYR A 151 9.94 4.92 2.31
N ILE A 152 10.12 6.23 2.16
CA ILE A 152 10.77 6.82 1.00
C ILE A 152 12.04 7.53 1.46
N THR A 153 13.15 7.16 0.84
CA THR A 153 14.47 7.70 1.18
C THR A 153 15.12 8.29 -0.06
N SER A 154 15.60 9.52 0.07
CA SER A 154 16.34 10.23 -0.98
C SER A 154 17.69 9.57 -1.26
N GLN A 155 18.19 9.77 -2.48
CA GLN A 155 19.50 9.31 -2.92
C GLN A 155 20.63 9.73 -1.95
N ALA A 156 20.63 11.00 -1.53
CA ALA A 156 21.67 11.54 -0.67
C ALA A 156 21.71 10.88 0.72
N VAL A 157 20.54 10.52 1.28
CA VAL A 157 20.47 9.76 2.55
C VAL A 157 21.00 8.35 2.37
N MET A 158 20.60 7.65 1.30
CA MET A 158 21.12 6.30 1.02
C MET A 158 22.64 6.29 0.86
N LYS A 159 23.21 7.33 0.24
CA LYS A 159 24.66 7.52 0.12
C LYS A 159 25.33 7.66 1.48
N ARG A 160 24.81 8.52 2.35
CA ARG A 160 25.33 8.66 3.73
C ARG A 160 25.25 7.36 4.52
N ILE A 161 24.13 6.63 4.41
CA ILE A 161 23.95 5.34 5.06
C ILE A 161 25.00 4.34 4.57
N LYS A 162 25.22 4.27 3.25
CA LYS A 162 26.21 3.37 2.64
C LYS A 162 27.64 3.67 3.10
N ASP A 163 28.00 4.95 3.20
CA ASP A 163 29.34 5.41 3.58
C ASP A 163 29.59 5.36 5.10
N CYS A 164 28.53 5.19 5.90
CA CYS A 164 28.62 5.13 7.35
C CYS A 164 28.97 3.73 7.85
N LYS A 165 30.18 3.59 8.44
CA LYS A 165 30.64 2.33 9.05
C LYS A 165 29.67 1.77 10.09
N ALA A 166 29.07 2.63 10.91
CA ALA A 166 28.12 2.20 11.95
C ALA A 166 26.85 1.59 11.35
N CYS A 167 26.32 2.17 10.26
CA CYS A 167 25.17 1.61 9.55
C CYS A 167 25.50 0.23 8.95
N GLY A 168 26.66 0.08 8.33
CA GLY A 168 27.11 -1.22 7.81
C GLY A 168 27.24 -2.28 8.91
N GLN A 169 27.80 -1.92 10.06
CA GLN A 169 27.88 -2.81 11.24
C GLN A 169 26.50 -3.17 11.77
N TYR A 170 25.60 -2.19 11.87
CA TYR A 170 24.22 -2.38 12.30
C TYR A 170 23.48 -3.40 11.42
N PHE A 171 23.47 -3.21 10.10
CA PHE A 171 22.80 -4.13 9.17
C PHE A 171 23.38 -5.55 9.26
N LYS A 172 24.71 -5.68 9.28
CA LYS A 172 25.38 -6.98 9.42
C LYS A 172 25.05 -7.70 10.72
N MET A 173 24.93 -6.98 11.83
CA MET A 173 24.54 -7.57 13.10
C MET A 173 23.07 -7.98 13.08
N ARG A 174 22.18 -7.14 12.55
CA ARG A 174 20.74 -7.39 12.52
C ARG A 174 20.35 -8.63 11.71
N GLU A 175 21.15 -8.98 10.69
CA GLU A 175 21.02 -10.25 9.95
C GLU A 175 21.09 -11.51 10.86
N LEU A 176 21.74 -11.42 12.03
CA LEU A 176 21.93 -12.55 12.94
C LEU A 176 20.73 -12.82 13.87
N PHE A 177 19.72 -11.95 13.86
CA PHE A 177 18.61 -11.98 14.81
C PHE A 177 17.27 -12.13 14.06
N PRO A 178 16.78 -13.34 13.80
CA PRO A 178 15.57 -13.59 13.00
C PRO A 178 14.28 -13.38 13.80
N GLU A 179 14.22 -12.31 14.60
CA GLU A 179 13.05 -11.91 15.36
C GLU A 179 12.57 -10.51 14.93
N GLU A 180 11.33 -10.17 15.31
CA GLU A 180 10.73 -8.83 15.22
C GLU A 180 10.62 -8.25 13.79
N HIS A 181 10.08 -7.04 13.69
CA HIS A 181 9.79 -6.36 12.42
C HIS A 181 11.08 -5.79 11.79
N GLY A 182 11.16 -5.83 10.45
CA GLY A 182 12.32 -5.36 9.67
C GLY A 182 12.25 -3.88 9.27
N ASP A 183 11.13 -3.23 9.55
CA ASP A 183 10.87 -1.81 9.34
C ASP A 183 11.86 -0.92 10.11
N HIS A 184 12.22 -1.25 11.35
CA HIS A 184 13.11 -0.45 12.20
C HIS A 184 14.45 -0.08 11.55
N GLY A 185 15.01 -0.97 10.72
CA GLY A 185 16.43 -0.90 10.38
C GLY A 185 16.83 0.32 9.55
N LEU A 186 16.02 0.71 8.56
CA LEU A 186 16.36 1.87 7.73
C LEU A 186 16.19 3.19 8.51
N CYS A 187 15.22 3.25 9.43
CA CYS A 187 15.00 4.38 10.33
C CYS A 187 16.18 4.57 11.29
N HIS A 188 16.66 3.48 11.90
CA HIS A 188 17.85 3.51 12.76
C HIS A 188 19.10 3.95 11.99
N ALA A 189 19.32 3.39 10.79
CA ALA A 189 20.45 3.75 9.96
C ALA A 189 20.45 5.24 9.57
N ALA A 190 19.30 5.79 9.19
CA ALA A 190 19.19 7.22 8.90
C ALA A 190 19.52 8.08 10.12
N ARG A 191 19.02 7.72 11.31
CA ARG A 191 19.33 8.44 12.54
C ARG A 191 20.82 8.40 12.89
N MET A 192 21.54 7.31 12.57
CA MET A 192 23.00 7.22 12.76
C MET A 192 23.73 8.27 11.93
N VAL A 193 23.21 8.58 10.74
CA VAL A 193 23.75 9.62 9.84
C VAL A 193 23.09 10.98 10.01
N LYS A 194 22.41 11.19 11.14
CA LYS A 194 21.75 12.45 11.55
C LYS A 194 20.63 12.89 10.61
N VAL A 195 19.93 11.92 10.02
CA VAL A 195 18.71 12.12 9.24
C VAL A 195 17.55 11.59 10.08
N TYR A 196 16.53 12.42 10.29
CA TYR A 196 15.36 12.06 11.07
C TYR A 196 14.18 11.87 10.12
N THR A 197 13.52 10.71 10.21
CA THR A 197 12.31 10.44 9.44
C THR A 197 11.20 11.40 9.85
N PHE A 198 10.50 11.96 8.89
CA PHE A 198 9.32 12.79 9.13
C PHE A 198 8.08 12.19 8.47
N THR A 199 6.90 12.60 8.94
CA THR A 199 5.63 12.14 8.40
C THR A 199 5.16 13.02 7.24
N SER A 200 4.55 12.40 6.24
CA SER A 200 3.99 13.01 5.04
C SER A 200 2.58 12.49 4.83
N ASN A 201 1.59 13.40 4.79
CA ASN A 201 0.17 13.02 4.75
C ASN A 201 -0.19 12.17 3.52
N PHE A 202 0.53 12.34 2.41
CA PHE A 202 0.26 11.62 1.17
C PHE A 202 0.76 10.17 1.16
N LEU A 203 1.48 9.74 2.19
CA LEU A 203 1.97 8.36 2.35
C LEU A 203 1.20 7.57 3.40
N SER A 204 0.04 8.04 3.84
CA SER A 204 -0.72 7.40 4.93
C SER A 204 -1.03 5.92 4.59
N PRO A 205 -0.46 4.94 5.32
CA PRO A 205 -0.77 3.53 5.08
C PRO A 205 -2.22 3.18 5.47
N ASN A 206 -2.83 4.02 6.30
CA ASN A 206 -4.20 3.88 6.79
C ASN A 206 -5.23 4.61 5.92
N ALA A 207 -4.84 5.10 4.74
CA ALA A 207 -5.78 5.70 3.81
C ALA A 207 -6.89 4.69 3.51
N LYS A 208 -8.13 5.16 3.42
CA LYS A 208 -9.21 4.28 2.99
C LYS A 208 -9.07 4.03 1.50
N PHE A 209 -9.48 2.86 1.01
CA PHE A 209 -9.38 2.53 -0.41
C PHE A 209 -10.04 3.59 -1.31
N LEU A 210 -11.18 4.15 -0.87
CA LEU A 210 -11.87 5.24 -1.56
C LEU A 210 -11.06 6.52 -1.64
N GLU A 211 -10.45 6.89 -0.53
CA GLU A 211 -9.57 8.05 -0.44
C GLU A 211 -8.40 7.82 -1.38
N TYR A 212 -7.70 6.70 -1.32
CA TYR A 212 -6.63 6.36 -2.28
C TYR A 212 -7.06 6.39 -3.76
N TYR A 213 -8.25 5.85 -4.08
CA TYR A 213 -8.68 5.66 -5.46
C TYR A 213 -9.21 6.95 -6.11
N VAL A 214 -9.97 7.76 -5.36
CA VAL A 214 -10.65 8.97 -5.85
C VAL A 214 -9.91 10.23 -5.41
N ASP A 215 -9.48 10.26 -4.16
CA ASP A 215 -8.79 11.39 -3.57
C ASP A 215 -7.26 11.20 -3.67
N TYR A 216 -6.70 11.75 -4.74
CA TYR A 216 -5.27 11.75 -5.03
C TYR A 216 -4.39 12.43 -3.96
N ASN A 217 -4.96 12.88 -2.84
CA ASN A 217 -4.23 13.27 -1.64
C ASN A 217 -3.49 12.10 -0.98
N TYR A 218 -3.97 10.86 -1.09
CA TYR A 218 -3.32 9.67 -0.53
C TYR A 218 -2.78 8.77 -1.65
N LEU A 219 -1.47 8.55 -1.62
CA LEU A 219 -0.74 7.90 -2.72
C LEU A 219 -0.30 6.48 -2.38
N HIS A 220 -0.58 6.02 -1.16
CA HIS A 220 -0.24 4.69 -0.66
C HIS A 220 -1.34 4.18 0.27
N ILE A 221 -1.56 2.88 0.28
CA ILE A 221 -2.45 2.15 1.20
C ILE A 221 -1.86 0.76 1.44
N HIS A 222 -2.00 0.25 2.66
CA HIS A 222 -1.48 -1.05 3.09
C HIS A 222 -2.60 -2.03 3.50
N GLU A 223 -2.24 -3.29 3.73
CA GLU A 223 -3.12 -4.42 4.07
C GLU A 223 -4.17 -4.76 3.00
N ILE A 224 -3.92 -4.41 1.74
CA ILE A 224 -4.81 -4.67 0.60
C ILE A 224 -4.36 -5.94 -0.11
N SER A 225 -5.02 -7.04 0.25
CA SER A 225 -4.79 -8.37 -0.36
C SER A 225 -6.09 -9.15 -0.49
N ARG A 226 -6.19 -10.13 -1.40
CA ARG A 226 -7.43 -10.94 -1.54
C ARG A 226 -7.83 -11.69 -0.29
N ASP A 227 -6.88 -12.12 0.53
CA ASP A 227 -7.17 -12.84 1.76
C ASP A 227 -7.64 -11.92 2.92
N ARG A 228 -7.44 -10.61 2.80
CA ARG A 228 -7.93 -9.62 3.79
C ARG A 228 -9.09 -8.77 3.28
N THR A 229 -9.01 -8.35 2.03
CA THR A 229 -9.92 -7.41 1.35
C THR A 229 -10.38 -7.96 -0.01
N ASN A 230 -10.83 -9.22 -0.05
CA ASN A 230 -11.25 -9.93 -1.28
C ASN A 230 -12.16 -9.11 -2.19
N GLU A 231 -13.12 -8.40 -1.58
CA GLU A 231 -14.12 -7.64 -2.31
C GLU A 231 -13.48 -6.50 -3.13
N ILE A 232 -12.49 -5.78 -2.59
CA ILE A 232 -11.75 -4.74 -3.32
C ILE A 232 -11.14 -5.32 -4.61
N PHE A 233 -10.55 -6.52 -4.53
CA PHE A 233 -9.93 -7.15 -5.69
C PHE A 233 -10.94 -7.68 -6.71
N LYS A 234 -12.09 -8.20 -6.27
CA LYS A 234 -13.19 -8.53 -7.19
C LYS A 234 -13.62 -7.29 -7.98
N TRP A 235 -13.73 -6.15 -7.31
CA TRP A 235 -14.07 -4.89 -7.97
C TRP A 235 -12.99 -4.43 -8.96
N LEU A 236 -11.71 -4.51 -8.55
CA LEU A 236 -10.59 -4.19 -9.44
C LEU A 236 -10.55 -5.09 -10.68
N ASP A 237 -10.79 -6.41 -10.52
CA ASP A 237 -10.86 -7.34 -11.64
C ASP A 237 -11.97 -6.96 -12.64
N LEU A 238 -13.17 -6.68 -12.13
CA LEU A 238 -14.31 -6.29 -12.96
C LEU A 238 -14.04 -4.99 -13.74
N THR A 239 -13.36 -4.02 -13.12
CA THR A 239 -13.05 -2.74 -13.77
C THR A 239 -11.88 -2.83 -14.76
N GLU A 240 -10.89 -3.69 -14.51
CA GLU A 240 -9.75 -3.87 -15.41
C GLU A 240 -10.14 -4.63 -16.68
N ASP A 241 -10.95 -5.69 -16.54
CA ASP A 241 -11.45 -6.46 -17.69
C ASP A 241 -12.33 -5.59 -18.60
N GLN A 242 -12.97 -4.55 -18.03
CA GLN A 242 -13.74 -3.55 -18.75
C GLN A 242 -12.89 -2.44 -19.39
N LYS A 243 -11.63 -2.20 -19.02
CA LYS A 243 -10.78 -1.22 -19.74
C LYS A 243 -10.52 -1.63 -21.19
N ASN A 244 -10.59 -2.92 -21.49
CA ASN A 244 -10.55 -3.45 -22.87
C ASN A 244 -11.90 -3.28 -23.61
N GLN A 245 -12.95 -2.81 -22.93
CA GLN A 245 -14.27 -2.45 -23.44
C GLN A 245 -14.75 -1.14 -22.79
N LYS A 246 -13.95 -0.05 -22.90
CA LYS A 246 -14.16 1.27 -22.27
C LYS A 246 -15.55 1.53 -21.63
N PRO A 247 -15.62 1.58 -20.29
CA PRO A 247 -16.40 2.60 -19.61
C PRO A 247 -15.44 3.69 -19.16
N ASP A 248 -15.64 4.90 -19.67
CA ASP A 248 -15.02 6.07 -19.07
C ASP A 248 -15.71 6.31 -17.73
N ILE A 249 -14.97 6.24 -16.62
CA ILE A 249 -15.48 6.54 -15.26
C ILE A 249 -16.04 7.97 -15.19
N LEU A 250 -15.71 8.84 -16.16
CA LEU A 250 -16.24 10.19 -16.26
C LEU A 250 -17.61 10.29 -16.96
N ASP A 251 -18.13 9.21 -17.56
CA ASP A 251 -19.42 9.21 -18.28
C ASP A 251 -20.63 8.80 -17.40
N PHE A 252 -20.42 8.63 -16.09
CA PHE A 252 -21.47 8.30 -15.12
C PHE A 252 -22.47 9.44 -14.93
N LYS A 253 -23.57 9.43 -15.70
CA LYS A 253 -24.58 10.50 -15.72
C LYS A 253 -25.53 10.59 -14.52
N LYS A 254 -25.49 9.70 -13.52
CA LYS A 254 -26.42 9.75 -12.37
C LYS A 254 -25.79 9.22 -11.08
N SER A 255 -25.43 10.10 -10.16
CA SER A 255 -24.84 9.74 -8.86
C SER A 255 -25.92 9.69 -7.76
N TYR A 256 -26.12 8.56 -7.08
CA TYR A 256 -26.97 8.42 -5.88
C TYR A 256 -26.44 7.35 -4.91
N TYR A 257 -26.80 7.45 -3.62
CA TYR A 257 -26.12 6.87 -2.44
C TYR A 257 -26.98 5.85 -1.65
N LEU A 258 -26.36 4.98 -0.82
CA LEU A 258 -27.06 4.13 0.16
C LEU A 258 -26.30 3.95 1.51
N SER A 259 -27.03 3.73 2.61
CA SER A 259 -26.60 3.69 4.03
C SER A 259 -26.74 2.29 4.68
N TRP A 260 -25.94 1.94 5.71
CA TRP A 260 -26.11 0.70 6.49
C TRP A 260 -25.50 0.64 7.92
N ARG A 261 -26.30 0.22 8.92
CA ARG A 261 -26.06 -0.75 10.04
C ARG A 261 -27.09 -0.52 11.16
N PHE A 262 -28.07 -1.42 11.30
CA PHE A 262 -29.13 -1.56 12.33
C PHE A 262 -29.98 -0.34 12.77
N ASP A 263 -29.53 0.89 12.54
CA ASP A 263 -30.32 2.10 12.62
C ASP A 263 -30.57 2.65 11.22
N LYS A 264 -31.85 2.90 10.93
CA LYS A 264 -32.32 3.47 9.66
C LYS A 264 -32.08 4.97 9.71
N THR A 265 -31.00 5.46 9.08
CA THR A 265 -30.81 6.91 8.89
C THR A 265 -31.18 7.32 7.48
N TRP A 266 -32.06 8.30 7.37
CA TRP A 266 -32.59 8.86 6.13
C TRP A 266 -31.65 9.91 5.55
N ILE A 267 -31.45 9.91 4.24
CA ILE A 267 -30.75 10.97 3.53
C ILE A 267 -31.64 11.45 2.39
N ASN A 268 -31.80 12.77 2.29
CA ASN A 268 -32.59 13.41 1.25
C ASN A 268 -31.65 14.11 0.27
N PHE A 269 -31.85 13.85 -1.02
CA PHE A 269 -31.19 14.58 -2.10
C PHE A 269 -32.09 15.69 -2.59
N LYS A 270 -31.55 16.91 -2.74
CA LYS A 270 -32.23 17.97 -3.48
C LYS A 270 -32.02 17.77 -4.99
N GLU A 271 -32.90 18.34 -5.81
CA GLU A 271 -32.82 18.29 -7.28
C GLU A 271 -31.49 18.85 -7.84
N ASN A 272 -30.82 19.73 -7.08
CA ASN A 272 -29.53 20.31 -7.42
C ASN A 272 -28.32 19.46 -6.97
N LYS A 273 -28.54 18.24 -6.46
CA LYS A 273 -27.50 17.33 -5.96
C LYS A 273 -26.80 17.79 -4.68
N GLU A 274 -27.33 18.78 -3.96
CA GLU A 274 -26.84 19.11 -2.62
C GLU A 274 -27.34 18.09 -1.59
N ILE A 275 -26.45 17.71 -0.67
CA ILE A 275 -26.76 16.86 0.47
C ILE A 275 -26.98 17.74 1.70
N THR A 276 -28.10 17.56 2.39
CA THR A 276 -28.29 18.14 3.73
C THR A 276 -28.39 17.03 4.76
N ASN A 277 -27.60 17.20 5.82
CA ASN A 277 -27.44 16.31 6.97
C ASN A 277 -26.62 15.04 6.66
N VAL A 278 -25.30 15.17 6.81
CA VAL A 278 -24.35 14.07 6.74
C VAL A 278 -23.75 13.94 8.14
N ASP A 279 -24.16 12.92 8.87
CA ASP A 279 -23.30 12.41 9.93
C ASP A 279 -22.02 11.91 9.23
N ASN A 280 -20.84 12.39 9.67
CA ASN A 280 -19.53 12.38 8.98
C ASN A 280 -18.94 10.99 8.61
N ARG A 281 -19.76 9.94 8.47
CA ARG A 281 -19.33 8.55 8.61
C ARG A 281 -19.37 7.72 7.34
N ILE A 282 -19.83 8.24 6.19
CA ILE A 282 -20.09 7.38 5.01
C ILE A 282 -19.61 8.01 3.70
N LEU A 283 -18.77 7.28 2.96
CA LEU A 283 -18.40 7.49 1.56
C LEU A 283 -18.49 6.14 0.83
N GLY A 284 -18.98 6.12 -0.41
CA GLY A 284 -19.04 4.96 -1.31
C GLY A 284 -18.89 5.40 -2.77
N ILE A 285 -18.35 4.53 -3.65
CA ILE A 285 -18.24 4.78 -5.11
C ILE A 285 -19.31 3.99 -5.84
N TRP A 286 -20.07 4.65 -6.72
CA TRP A 286 -21.04 4.06 -7.64
C TRP A 286 -20.52 4.14 -9.08
N GLY A 287 -20.82 3.15 -9.92
CA GLY A 287 -20.57 3.24 -11.36
C GLY A 287 -21.28 2.14 -12.15
N THR A 288 -22.00 2.51 -13.20
CA THR A 288 -22.69 1.62 -14.15
C THR A 288 -21.84 1.31 -15.37
N THR A 289 -21.71 0.05 -15.74
CA THR A 289 -21.10 -0.33 -17.02
C THR A 289 -21.97 0.17 -18.20
N PRO A 290 -21.45 0.19 -19.45
CA PRO A 290 -22.28 0.41 -20.64
C PRO A 290 -23.34 -0.69 -20.85
N SER A 291 -23.22 -1.81 -20.13
CA SER A 291 -24.22 -2.88 -20.05
C SER A 291 -25.16 -2.75 -18.84
N ASN A 292 -25.09 -1.67 -18.05
CA ASN A 292 -25.91 -1.38 -16.86
C ASN A 292 -25.80 -2.34 -15.66
N ASP A 293 -24.85 -3.27 -15.63
CA ASP A 293 -24.92 -4.41 -14.70
C ASP A 293 -24.16 -4.28 -13.38
N LEU A 294 -23.62 -3.11 -13.03
CA LEU A 294 -22.80 -2.98 -11.82
C LEU A 294 -23.19 -1.78 -10.99
N THR A 295 -23.43 -2.02 -9.71
CA THR A 295 -23.46 -1.02 -8.64
C THR A 295 -22.62 -1.59 -7.52
N VAL A 296 -21.59 -0.87 -7.07
CA VAL A 296 -20.66 -1.30 -6.02
C VAL A 296 -20.82 -0.37 -4.82
N PHE A 297 -20.71 -0.90 -3.61
CA PHE A 297 -20.64 -0.10 -2.39
C PHE A 297 -19.37 -0.44 -1.66
N LEU A 298 -18.53 0.57 -1.43
CA LEU A 298 -17.33 0.45 -0.62
C LEU A 298 -17.58 1.29 0.63
N SER A 299 -17.51 0.69 1.80
CA SER A 299 -17.56 1.46 3.04
C SER A 299 -16.19 2.05 3.33
N ASN A 300 -16.16 3.15 4.07
CA ASN A 300 -14.94 3.71 4.66
C ASN A 300 -14.14 2.73 5.57
N GLU A 301 -14.71 1.59 5.97
CA GLU A 301 -14.09 0.60 6.86
C GLU A 301 -13.97 -0.77 6.17
N CYS A 302 -13.48 -0.82 4.92
CA CYS A 302 -13.27 -2.10 4.22
C CYS A 302 -12.27 -3.05 4.91
N SER A 303 -11.56 -2.61 5.95
CA SER A 303 -10.70 -3.47 6.79
C SER A 303 -11.49 -4.46 7.67
N LYS A 304 -12.82 -4.35 7.77
CA LYS A 304 -13.67 -5.26 8.55
C LYS A 304 -14.94 -5.67 7.81
N ASN A 305 -14.86 -6.72 7.01
CA ASN A 305 -16.02 -7.51 6.54
C ASN A 305 -17.24 -6.70 6.06
N ASN A 306 -17.02 -5.59 5.33
CA ASN A 306 -18.14 -4.84 4.78
C ASN A 306 -18.42 -5.35 3.35
N PRO A 307 -19.66 -5.75 3.04
CA PRO A 307 -20.02 -6.28 1.73
C PRO A 307 -19.84 -5.24 0.62
N ILE A 308 -19.20 -5.66 -0.47
CA ILE A 308 -19.52 -5.09 -1.77
C ILE A 308 -20.82 -5.73 -2.21
N PHE A 309 -21.86 -4.91 -2.39
CA PHE A 309 -23.04 -5.34 -3.12
C PHE A 309 -22.75 -5.21 -4.61
N ILE A 310 -23.17 -6.20 -5.39
CA ILE A 310 -23.22 -6.18 -6.85
C ILE A 310 -24.70 -6.36 -7.20
N LEU A 311 -25.32 -5.37 -7.83
CA LEU A 311 -26.70 -5.44 -8.29
C LEU A 311 -26.71 -5.58 -9.82
N ASP A 312 -27.49 -6.51 -10.36
CA ASP A 312 -27.74 -6.67 -11.80
C ASP A 312 -29.09 -6.05 -12.23
N GLU A 313 -29.31 -5.85 -13.53
CA GLU A 313 -30.58 -5.31 -14.09
C GLU A 313 -31.82 -6.15 -13.73
N LYS A 314 -31.66 -7.45 -13.43
CA LYS A 314 -32.76 -8.31 -12.98
C LYS A 314 -33.15 -8.04 -11.52
N THR A 315 -32.20 -7.58 -10.71
CA THR A 315 -32.41 -7.13 -9.34
C THR A 315 -33.11 -5.76 -9.34
N GLU A 316 -32.88 -4.90 -10.34
CA GLU A 316 -33.65 -3.67 -10.59
C GLU A 316 -35.14 -3.94 -10.85
N GLN A 317 -35.47 -5.00 -11.59
CA GLN A 317 -36.88 -5.34 -11.91
C GLN A 317 -37.69 -5.84 -10.70
N GLY A 318 -37.01 -6.22 -9.60
CA GLY A 318 -37.63 -6.51 -8.30
C GLY A 318 -37.94 -5.27 -7.46
N ILE A 319 -37.46 -4.08 -7.86
CA ILE A 319 -37.67 -2.82 -7.15
C ILE A 319 -38.99 -2.20 -7.61
N LYS A 320 -40.11 -2.70 -7.07
CA LYS A 320 -41.41 -2.03 -7.19
C LYS A 320 -41.73 -1.29 -5.91
N THR A 321 -41.67 0.04 -5.98
CA THR A 321 -42.15 0.91 -4.92
C THR A 321 -43.64 1.16 -5.13
N LYS A 322 -44.48 0.95 -4.11
CA LYS A 322 -45.89 1.36 -4.19
C LYS A 322 -46.06 2.88 -4.02
N ASP A 323 -45.06 3.53 -3.40
CA ASP A 323 -45.16 4.93 -2.95
C ASP A 323 -43.86 5.75 -3.18
N GLY A 324 -42.99 5.36 -4.12
CA GLY A 324 -41.72 6.06 -4.38
C GLY A 324 -40.60 5.81 -3.36
N ARG A 325 -40.69 4.73 -2.57
CA ARG A 325 -39.70 4.31 -1.57
C ARG A 325 -38.98 3.03 -1.98
N LEU A 326 -37.65 3.07 -2.00
CA LEU A 326 -36.79 1.92 -2.28
C LEU A 326 -36.90 0.88 -1.14
N GLU A 327 -37.29 -0.35 -1.44
CA GLU A 327 -37.33 -1.46 -0.49
C GLU A 327 -36.41 -2.58 -1.01
N ILE A 328 -35.25 -2.78 -0.37
CA ILE A 328 -34.33 -3.86 -0.70
C ILE A 328 -34.66 -5.06 0.21
N LYS A 329 -35.19 -6.13 -0.36
CA LYS A 329 -35.37 -7.41 0.35
C LYS A 329 -34.10 -8.23 0.25
N ILE A 330 -33.40 -8.36 1.38
CA ILE A 330 -32.26 -9.27 1.52
C ILE A 330 -32.83 -10.66 1.80
N PHE A 331 -32.66 -11.59 0.86
CA PHE A 331 -32.92 -13.01 1.11
C PHE A 331 -31.67 -13.63 1.70
N GLY A 332 -31.75 -14.06 2.97
CA GLY A 332 -30.69 -14.86 3.58
C GLY A 332 -30.79 -16.31 3.11
N ASN A 333 -29.63 -16.95 2.90
CA ASN A 333 -29.52 -18.40 3.03
C ASN A 333 -29.11 -18.75 4.45
#